data_AF-A0A2U2DSW4-F1
#
_entry.id   AF-A0A2U2DSW4-F1
#
_cell.length_a   1.000
_cell.length_b   1.000
_cell.length_c   1.000
_cell.angle_alpha   90.00
_cell.angle_beta   90.00
_cell.angle_gamma   90.00
#
_symmetry.space_group_name_H-M   'P 1'
#
loop_
_entity.id
_entity.type
_entity.pdbx_description
1 polymer ?
#
loop_
_entity_poly.entity_id
_entity_poly.type
_entity_poly.pdbx_seq_one_letter_code
_entity_poly.pdbx_strand_id
1 'polypeptide(L)' 'MGDETPTPERFTLSQDNDSHWYVVPVSKQEEWDAWLSLNSDDERAWEPPSFARATGGSYSLVTFSDPEIE' A
#
# COMPACT_ATOMS: atom_id res chain seq x y z
N MET A 1 -8.52 -23.94 -24.12
CA MET A 1 -8.28 -23.80 -22.68
C MET A 1 -7.91 -22.35 -22.47
N GLY A 2 -8.73 -21.59 -21.75
CA GLY A 2 -8.45 -20.19 -21.48
C GLY A 2 -7.28 -20.10 -20.53
N ASP A 3 -6.18 -19.53 -21.00
CA ASP A 3 -5.02 -19.22 -20.17
C ASP A 3 -5.39 -17.95 -19.39
N GLU A 4 -6.11 -18.13 -18.28
CA GLU A 4 -6.36 -17.07 -17.31
C GLU A 4 -5.07 -16.90 -16.51
N THR A 5 -4.04 -16.27 -17.09
CA THR A 5 -2.90 -15.84 -16.28
C THR A 5 -3.45 -14.91 -15.22
N PRO A 6 -3.27 -15.19 -13.91
CA PRO A 6 -3.69 -14.26 -12.89
C PRO A 6 -2.99 -12.93 -13.17
N THR A 7 -3.77 -11.87 -13.36
CA THR A 7 -3.23 -10.53 -13.57
C THR A 7 -2.27 -10.25 -12.42
N PRO A 8 -1.01 -9.89 -12.68
CA PRO A 8 -0.07 -9.64 -11.60
C PRO A 8 -0.64 -8.57 -10.67
N GLU A 9 -0.66 -8.87 -9.36
CA GLU A 9 -1.13 -7.92 -8.36
C GLU A 9 -0.26 -6.65 -8.43
N ARG A 10 -0.91 -5.50 -8.63
CA ARG A 10 -0.24 -4.20 -8.72
C ARG A 10 -0.14 -3.58 -7.34
N PHE A 11 0.93 -2.84 -7.13
CA PHE A 11 1.21 -2.15 -5.87
C PHE A 11 1.52 -0.68 -6.14
N THR A 12 1.12 0.17 -5.20
CA THR A 12 1.44 1.59 -5.19
C THR A 12 2.25 1.95 -3.95
N LEU A 13 3.01 3.04 -4.05
CA LEU A 13 3.68 3.68 -2.93
C LEU A 13 2.77 4.75 -2.35
N SER A 14 2.43 4.61 -1.07
CA SER A 14 1.64 5.60 -0.34
C SER A 14 2.32 5.95 0.98
N GLN A 15 1.99 7.14 1.49
CA GLN A 15 2.47 7.62 2.78
C GLN A 15 1.33 7.61 3.79
N ASP A 16 1.65 7.37 5.06
CA ASP A 16 0.73 7.66 6.15
C ASP A 16 0.84 9.11 6.65
N ASN A 17 0.00 9.45 7.63
CA ASN A 17 -0.05 10.79 8.23
C ASN A 17 1.26 11.19 8.94
N ASP A 18 2.11 10.23 9.34
CA ASP A 18 3.42 10.46 9.96
C ASP A 18 4.58 10.42 8.94
N SER A 19 4.29 10.43 7.63
CA SER A 19 5.28 10.40 6.54
C SER A 19 6.10 9.10 6.45
N HIS A 20 5.61 7.99 6.99
CA HIS A 20 6.19 6.68 6.68
C HIS A 20 5.67 6.16 5.34
N TRP A 21 6.58 5.57 4.59
CA TRP A 21 6.29 5.04 3.26
C TRP A 21 5.90 3.57 3.33
N TYR A 22 4.81 3.23 2.65
CA TYR A 22 4.28 1.87 2.54
C TYR A 22 4.06 1.47 1.08
N VAL A 23 4.23 0.18 0.83
CA VAL A 23 3.79 -0.48 -0.40
C VAL A 23 2.43 -1.08 -0.14
N VAL A 24 1.42 -0.65 -0.90
CA VAL A 24 0.01 -1.01 -0.73
C VAL A 24 -0.50 -1.65 -2.02
N PRO A 25 -1.21 -2.79 -1.98
CA PRO A 25 -1.84 -3.36 -3.17
C PRO A 25 -2.91 -2.41 -3.71
N VAL A 26 -2.95 -2.20 -5.02
CA VAL A 26 -3.94 -1.32 -5.66
C VAL A 26 -5.37 -1.79 -5.36
N SER A 27 -5.60 -3.10 -5.30
CA SER A 27 -6.90 -3.69 -4.92
C SER A 27 -7.34 -3.39 -3.47
N LYS A 28 -6.42 -2.89 -2.63
CA LYS A 28 -6.64 -2.56 -1.22
C LYS A 28 -6.51 -1.06 -0.94
N GLN A 29 -6.46 -0.24 -1.98
CA GLN A 29 -6.33 1.20 -1.86
C GLN A 29 -7.46 1.81 -1.01
N GLU A 30 -8.71 1.39 -1.22
CA GLU A 30 -9.85 1.88 -0.44
C GLU A 30 -9.74 1.54 1.06
N GLU A 31 -9.25 0.34 1.40
CA GLU A 31 -9.00 -0.06 2.79
C GLU A 31 -7.85 0.74 3.41
N TRP A 32 -6.83 1.08 2.62
CA TRP A 32 -5.73 1.94 3.05
C TRP A 32 -6.19 3.38 3.30
N ASP A 33 -6.94 3.98 2.37
CA ASP A 33 -7.52 5.32 2.54
C ASP A 33 -8.49 5.38 3.75
N ALA A 34 -9.26 4.32 3.98
CA ALA A 34 -10.10 4.21 5.17
C ALA A 34 -9.27 4.17 6.46
N TRP A 35 -8.13 3.46 6.45
CA TRP A 35 -7.19 3.44 7.58
C TRP A 35 -6.53 4.81 7.81
N LEU A 36 -6.13 5.52 6.75
CA LEU A 36 -5.58 6.88 6.84
C LEU A 36 -6.56 7.90 7.40
N SER A 37 -7.86 7.65 7.24
CA SER A 37 -8.96 8.47 7.75
C SER A 37 -9.34 8.14 9.21
N LEU A 38 -8.74 7.09 9.80
CA LEU A 38 -8.96 6.78 11.22
C LEU A 38 -8.42 7.90 12.11
N ASN A 39 -9.09 8.08 13.25
CA ASN A 39 -8.63 9.03 14.26
C ASN A 39 -7.33 8.50 14.90
N SER A 40 -6.37 9.38 15.19
CA SER A 40 -5.11 9.01 15.84
C SER A 40 -5.28 8.45 17.25
N ASP A 41 -6.40 8.74 17.93
CA ASP A 41 -6.79 8.12 19.20
C ASP A 41 -7.32 6.69 19.06
N ASP A 42 -7.63 6.23 17.84
CA ASP A 42 -8.11 4.88 17.57
C ASP A 42 -6.91 3.91 17.54
N GLU A 43 -6.94 2.86 18.36
CA GLU A 43 -5.84 1.87 18.44
C GLU A 43 -5.56 1.21 17.07
N ARG A 44 -6.57 1.18 16.19
CA ARG A 44 -6.44 0.68 14.82
C ARG A 44 -5.57 1.57 13.92
N ALA A 45 -5.43 2.85 14.24
CA ALA A 45 -4.59 3.78 13.51
C ALA A 45 -3.11 3.67 13.94
N TRP A 46 -2.81 2.95 15.02
CA TRP A 46 -1.44 2.83 15.54
C TRP A 46 -0.61 1.83 14.74
N GLU A 47 -1.25 0.78 14.23
CA GLU A 47 -0.60 -0.25 13.43
C GLU A 47 -1.15 -0.26 12.01
N PRO A 48 -0.27 -0.27 11.00
CA PRO A 48 -0.71 -0.37 9.61
C PRO A 48 -1.33 -1.75 9.34
N PRO A 49 -2.30 -1.84 8.42
CA PRO A 49 -2.91 -3.10 8.04
C PRO A 49 -1.88 -4.08 7.46
N SER A 50 -2.09 -5.39 7.64
CA SER A 50 -1.13 -6.45 7.27
C SER A 50 -0.80 -6.53 5.79
N PHE A 51 -1.64 -5.96 4.92
CA PHE A 51 -1.38 -5.86 3.48
C PHE A 51 -0.41 -4.72 3.13
N ALA A 52 -0.25 -3.72 3.99
CA ALA A 52 0.64 -2.59 3.78
C ALA A 52 2.05 -2.95 4.28
N ARG A 53 3.03 -2.90 3.39
CA ARG A 53 4.42 -3.22 3.74
C ARG A 53 5.23 -1.95 3.92
N ALA A 54 5.72 -1.71 5.13
CA ALA A 54 6.64 -0.60 5.40
C ALA A 54 7.90 -0.72 4.54
N THR A 55 8.33 0.39 3.95
CA THR A 55 9.52 0.44 3.08
C THR A 55 10.84 0.49 3.84
N GLY A 56 10.80 0.62 5.17
CA GLY A 56 12.00 0.80 5.99
C GLY A 56 12.53 2.23 6.03
N GLY A 57 11.69 3.22 5.68
CA GLY A 57 11.96 4.64 5.90
C GLY A 57 12.22 5.46 4.64
N SER A 58 12.32 4.85 3.46
CA SER A 58 12.44 5.61 2.20
C SER A 58 11.85 4.89 1.01
N TYR A 59 11.09 5.62 0.19
CA TYR A 59 10.55 5.15 -1.08
C TYR A 59 11.63 4.68 -2.05
N SER A 60 12.86 5.19 -1.95
CA SER A 60 13.97 4.85 -2.85
C SER A 60 14.47 3.41 -2.68
N LEU A 61 14.07 2.73 -1.60
CA LEU A 61 14.36 1.32 -1.37
C LEU A 61 13.42 0.38 -2.14
N VAL A 62 12.33 0.91 -2.71
CA VAL A 62 11.35 0.12 -3.44
C VAL A 62 11.64 0.19 -4.93
N THR A 63 11.71 -0.98 -5.57
CA THR A 63 11.92 -1.12 -7.01
C THR A 63 10.74 -1.85 -7.64
N PHE A 64 10.28 -1.39 -8.79
CA PHE A 64 9.18 -1.97 -9.56
C PHE A 64 9.69 -2.43 -10.92
N SER A 65 9.22 -3.58 -11.39
CA SER A 65 9.65 -4.16 -12.68
C SER A 65 8.87 -3.58 -13.88
N ASP A 66 7.64 -3.13 -13.65
CA ASP A 66 6.73 -2.59 -14.68
C ASP A 66 5.83 -1.50 -14.03
N PRO A 67 6.33 -0.27 -13.84
CA PRO A 67 5.54 0.79 -13.24
C PRO A 67 4.55 1.38 -14.25
N GLU A 68 3.29 1.52 -13.84
CA GLU A 68 2.24 2.19 -14.60
C GLU A 68 1.81 3.49 -13.90
N ILE A 69 1.42 4.49 -14.69
CA ILE A 69 0.93 5.79 -14.22
C ILE A 69 -0.56 5.85 -14.53
N GLU A 70 -1.41 5.96 -13.51
CA GLU A 70 -2.86 6.16 -13.63
C GLU A 70 -3.29 7.58 -13.25
#